data_AF-V4AXC5-F1
#
_entry.id   AF-V4AXC5-F1
#
_cell.length_a   1.000
_cell.length_b   1.000
_cell.length_c   1.000
_cell.angle_alpha   90.00
_cell.angle_beta   90.00
_cell.angle_gamma   90.00
#
_symmetry.space_group_name_H-M   'P 1'
#
loop_
_entity.id
_entity.type
_entity.pdbx_description
1 polymer ?
#
loop_
_entity_poly.entity_id
_entity_poly.type
_entity_poly.pdbx_seq_one_letter_code
_entity_poly.pdbx_strand_id
1 'polypeptide(L)' 'MLPTFFLKLYLIISKSNIIYLFQYLRNILYEYMMGKETKTLAKVISTVVNFDDEQKRNILAREDAKVSFDVFFSFV' A
#
# COMPACT_ATOMS: atom_id res chain seq x y z
N MET A 1 -13.14 1.92 12.26
CA MET A 1 -11.78 2.07 12.84
C MET A 1 -10.81 2.20 11.68
N LEU A 2 -9.97 3.24 11.65
CA LEU A 2 -8.84 3.25 10.70
C LEU A 2 -7.83 2.18 11.15
N PRO A 3 -7.41 1.26 10.26
CA PRO A 3 -6.44 0.23 10.63
C PRO A 3 -5.16 0.85 11.18
N THR A 4 -4.61 0.30 12.27
CA THR A 4 -3.36 0.73 12.91
C THR A 4 -2.18 0.84 11.93
N PHE A 5 -2.24 0.11 10.82
CA PHE A 5 -1.33 0.23 9.69
C PHE A 5 -1.31 1.64 9.06
N PHE A 6 -2.45 2.33 8.95
CA PHE A 6 -2.51 3.70 8.44
C PHE A 6 -1.70 4.66 9.28
N LEU A 7 -1.70 4.49 10.60
CA LEU A 7 -0.88 5.28 11.52
C LEU A 7 0.61 4.96 11.35
N LYS A 8 0.96 3.70 11.16
CA LYS A 8 2.36 3.26 10.98
C LYS A 8 2.93 3.77 9.65
N LEU A 9 2.18 3.64 8.56
CA LEU A 9 2.56 4.15 7.23
C LEU A 9 2.55 5.69 7.20
N TYR A 10 1.56 6.34 7.84
CA TYR A 10 1.53 7.79 8.03
C TYR A 10 2.77 8.28 8.78
N LEU A 11 3.19 7.61 9.85
CA LEU A 11 4.37 8.00 10.62
C LEU A 11 5.68 7.78 9.86
N ILE A 12 5.78 6.72 9.07
CA ILE A 12 6.96 6.46 8.20
C ILE A 12 7.07 7.54 7.13
N ILE A 13 5.97 7.91 6.48
CA ILE A 13 5.98 8.92 5.40
C ILE A 13 6.08 10.34 5.96
N SER A 14 5.42 10.65 7.09
CA SER A 14 5.42 11.97 7.72
C SER A 14 6.77 12.38 8.32
N LYS A 15 7.68 11.42 8.58
CA LYS A 15 9.05 11.71 9.02
C LYS A 15 9.99 12.12 7.88
N SER A 16 9.63 11.85 6.63
CA SER A 16 10.38 12.30 5.45
C SER A 16 9.83 13.63 4.95
N ASN A 17 10.72 14.54 4.51
CA ASN A 17 10.40 15.90 4.05
C ASN A 17 9.68 15.91 2.67
N ILE A 18 8.63 15.10 2.49
CA ILE A 18 7.99 14.81 1.19
C ILE A 18 6.46 14.95 1.32
N ILE A 19 5.98 16.19 1.50
CA ILE A 19 4.56 16.52 1.68
C ILE A 19 3.71 16.18 0.44
N TYR A 20 4.28 16.27 -0.77
CA TYR A 20 3.56 16.04 -2.03
C TYR A 20 3.32 14.56 -2.35
N LEU A 21 4.32 13.71 -2.14
CA LEU A 21 4.19 12.26 -2.33
C LEU A 21 3.17 11.66 -1.36
N PHE A 22 3.06 12.25 -0.17
CA PHE A 22 2.11 11.83 0.84
C PHE A 22 0.65 12.02 0.42
N GLN A 23 0.28 13.15 -0.19
CA GLN A 23 -1.08 13.36 -0.71
C GLN A 23 -1.42 12.41 -1.86
N TYR A 24 -0.49 12.23 -2.80
CA TYR A 24 -0.66 11.31 -3.92
C TYR A 24 -0.84 9.86 -3.44
N LEU A 25 0.05 9.39 -2.55
CA LEU A 25 0.01 8.04 -2.00
C LEU A 25 -1.25 7.82 -1.15
N ARG A 26 -1.69 8.83 -0.39
CA ARG A 26 -2.95 8.76 0.38
C ARG A 26 -4.16 8.55 -0.53
N ASN A 27 -4.26 9.27 -1.65
CA ASN A 27 -5.37 9.11 -2.58
C ASN A 27 -5.40 7.71 -3.20
N ILE A 28 -4.23 7.19 -3.61
CA ILE A 28 -4.11 5.85 -4.17
C ILE A 28 -4.48 4.76 -3.16
N LEU A 29 -4.01 4.89 -1.92
CA LEU A 29 -4.35 3.95 -0.85
C LEU A 29 -5.86 3.95 -0.56
N TYR A 30 -6.51 5.11 -0.60
CA TYR A 30 -7.95 5.19 -0.42
C TYR A 30 -8.70 4.46 -1.54
N GLU A 31 -8.36 4.71 -2.80
CA GLU A 31 -8.99 4.04 -3.94
C GLU A 31 -8.77 2.51 -3.91
N TYR A 32 -7.57 2.08 -3.50
CA TYR A 32 -7.24 0.67 -3.31
C TYR A 32 -8.11 0.02 -2.23
N MET A 33 -8.29 0.67 -1.08
CA MET A 33 -9.18 0.18 0.00
C MET A 33 -10.65 0.10 -0.42
N MET A 34 -11.10 0.98 -1.31
CA MET A 34 -12.46 0.95 -1.85
C MET A 34 -12.64 -0.15 -2.90
N GLY A 35 -11.63 -0.99 -3.14
CA GLY A 35 -11.70 -2.12 -4.07
C GLY A 35 -11.58 -1.73 -5.54
N LYS A 36 -11.16 -0.50 -5.84
CA LYS A 36 -11.03 -0.03 -7.23
C LYS A 36 -9.67 -0.43 -7.78
N GLU A 37 -9.67 -1.06 -8.95
CA GLU A 37 -8.44 -1.42 -9.70
C GLU A 37 -7.31 -1.98 -8.83
N THR A 38 -7.63 -2.85 -7.86
CA THR A 38 -6.74 -3.19 -6.73
C THR A 38 -5.36 -3.67 -7.17
N LYS A 39 -5.30 -4.51 -8.22
CA LYS A 39 -4.04 -5.00 -8.81
C LYS A 39 -3.17 -3.89 -9.41
N THR A 40 -3.78 -2.92 -10.08
CA THR A 40 -3.07 -1.76 -10.66
C THR A 40 -2.55 -0.87 -9.54
N LEU A 41 -3.41 -0.55 -8.56
CA LEU A 41 -3.01 0.32 -7.45
C LEU A 41 -1.96 -0.34 -6.56
N ALA A 42 -1.99 -1.67 -6.36
CA ALA A 42 -0.93 -2.40 -5.65
C ALA A 42 0.45 -2.28 -6.35
N LYS A 43 0.48 -2.29 -7.70
CA LYS A 43 1.72 -2.02 -8.46
C LYS A 43 2.21 -0.59 -8.27
N VAL A 44 1.29 0.38 -8.30
CA VAL A 44 1.63 1.79 -8.10
C VAL A 44 2.17 2.01 -6.69
N ILE A 45 1.48 1.52 -5.66
CA ILE A 45 1.88 1.64 -4.24
C ILE A 45 3.26 1.02 -4.03
N SER A 46 3.47 -0.23 -4.48
CA SER A 46 4.76 -0.91 -4.31
C SER A 46 5.92 -0.22 -5.04
N THR A 47 5.64 0.47 -6.14
CA THR A 47 6.63 1.29 -6.86
C THR A 47 6.91 2.59 -6.12
N VAL A 48 5.88 3.32 -5.68
CA VAL A 48 6.00 4.61 -4.97
C VAL A 48 6.73 4.45 -3.63
N VAL A 49 6.50 3.33 -2.94
CA VAL A 49 7.15 3.00 -1.66
C VAL A 49 8.54 2.38 -1.87
N ASN A 50 8.95 2.12 -3.12
CA ASN A 50 10.22 1.48 -3.48
C ASN A 50 10.43 0.12 -2.80
N PHE A 51 9.41 -0.75 -2.82
CA PHE A 51 9.59 -2.14 -2.42
C PHE A 51 10.58 -2.87 -3.33
N ASP A 52 11.27 -3.86 -2.78
CA ASP A 52 12.13 -4.72 -3.55
C ASP A 52 11.31 -5.67 -4.45
N ASP A 53 11.98 -6.37 -5.36
CA ASP A 53 11.30 -7.21 -6.34
C ASP A 53 10.67 -8.46 -5.72
N GLU A 54 11.20 -8.95 -4.60
CA GLU A 54 10.61 -10.08 -3.89
C GLU A 54 9.30 -9.67 -3.20
N GLN A 55 9.32 -8.54 -2.50
CA GLN A 55 8.16 -7.89 -1.92
C GLN A 55 7.11 -7.64 -3.00
N LYS A 56 7.47 -7.00 -4.13
CA LYS A 56 6.53 -6.77 -5.25
C LYS A 56 5.89 -8.07 -5.75
N ARG A 57 6.66 -9.13 -5.96
CA ARG A 57 6.13 -10.43 -6.41
C ARG A 57 5.14 -11.02 -5.41
N ASN A 58 5.48 -11.00 -4.11
CA ASN A 58 4.61 -11.52 -3.05
C ASN A 58 3.28 -10.75 -2.96
N ILE A 59 3.34 -9.43 -3.15
CA ILE A 59 2.17 -8.54 -3.16
C ILE A 59 1.24 -8.88 -4.31
N LEU A 60 1.78 -9.00 -5.54
CA LEU A 60 0.99 -9.28 -6.72
C LEU A 60 0.41 -10.70 -6.72
N ALA A 61 1.16 -11.68 -6.22
CA ALA A 61 0.67 -13.04 -6.06
C ALA A 61 -0.54 -13.10 -5.11
N ARG A 62 -0.54 -12.30 -4.03
CA ARG A 62 -1.66 -12.23 -3.08
C ARG A 62 -2.88 -11.50 -3.65
N GLU A 63 -2.66 -10.43 -4.41
CA GLU A 63 -3.73 -9.77 -5.18
C GLU A 63 -4.39 -10.74 -6.17
N ASP A 64 -3.59 -11.53 -6.89
CA ASP A 64 -4.10 -12.51 -7.85
C ASP A 64 -4.87 -13.66 -7.17
N ALA A 65 -4.46 -14.04 -5.96
CA ALA A 65 -5.17 -15.02 -5.15
C ALA A 65 -6.49 -14.48 -4.56
N LYS A 66 -6.82 -13.18 -4.76
CA LYS A 66 -7.92 -12.47 -4.07
C LYS A 66 -7.97 -12.76 -2.57
N VAL A 67 -6.81 -13.03 -1.98
CA VAL A 67 -6.70 -13.17 -0.53
C VAL A 67 -6.84 -11.76 0.00
N SER A 68 -8.10 -11.40 0.30
CA SER A 68 -8.52 -10.11 0.83
C SER A 68 -7.47 -9.58 1.80
N PHE A 69 -7.14 -8.30 1.61
CA PHE A 69 -6.56 -7.29 2.50
C PHE A 69 -5.88 -7.77 3.82
N ASP A 70 -6.48 -8.66 4.60
CA ASP A 70 -6.00 -9.22 5.87
C ASP A 70 -4.59 -9.83 5.84
N VAL A 71 -4.15 -10.47 4.75
CA VAL A 71 -2.86 -11.21 4.78
C VAL A 71 -1.65 -10.34 4.40
N PHE A 72 -1.83 -9.31 3.59
CA PHE A 72 -0.74 -8.38 3.24
C PHE A 72 -0.20 -7.68 4.49
N PHE A 73 -1.08 -7.28 5.40
CA PHE A 73 -0.73 -6.54 6.63
C PHE A 73 -0.29 -7.43 7.80
N SER A 74 -0.30 -8.75 7.65
CA SER A 74 0.24 -9.67 8.68
C SER A 74 1.77 -9.72 8.69
N PHE A 75 2.44 -9.18 7.67
CA PHE A 75 3.89 -9.36 7.45
C PHE A 75 4.69 -8.04 7.36
N VAL A 76 4.06 -6.86 7.58
CA VAL A 76 4.70 -5.52 7.60
C VAL A 76 4.31 -4.75 8.87
#